data_AF-A0A6N6PHL5-F1
#
_entry.id   AF-A0A6N6PHL5-F1
#
_cell.length_a   1.000
_cell.length_b   1.000
_cell.length_c   1.000
_cell.angle_alpha   90.00
_cell.angle_beta   90.00
_cell.angle_gamma   90.00
#
_symmetry.space_group_name_H-M   'P 1'
#
loop_
_entity.id
_entity.type
_entity.pdbx_description
1 polymer ?
#
loop_
_entity_poly.entity_id
_entity_poly.type
_entity_poly.pdbx_seq_one_letter_code
_entity_poly.pdbx_strand_id
1 'polypeptide(L)' 'MSLKGFHIFFIAIAILLAAGCATWGFVNELPPAFGITCSALAAALLLYGIFFLKKSRKLIL' A
#
# COMPACT_ATOMS: atom_id res chain seq x y z
N MET A 1 -4.30 -20.45 -5.74
CA MET A 1 -4.93 -19.21 -5.27
C MET A 1 -5.56 -18.49 -6.45
N SER A 2 -6.72 -17.84 -6.28
CA SER A 2 -7.22 -16.97 -7.35
C SER A 2 -6.26 -15.78 -7.50
N LEU A 3 -6.01 -15.35 -8.74
CA LEU A 3 -5.16 -14.20 -9.06
C LEU A 3 -5.56 -12.95 -8.24
N LYS A 4 -6.85 -12.81 -7.95
CA LYS A 4 -7.43 -11.75 -7.10
C LYS A 4 -6.94 -11.81 -5.66
N GLY A 5 -6.93 -13.00 -5.05
CA GLY A 5 -6.49 -13.19 -3.66
C GLY A 5 -5.00 -12.88 -3.48
N PHE A 6 -4.17 -13.36 -4.42
CA PHE A 6 -2.75 -13.03 -4.44
C PHE A 6 -2.52 -11.51 -4.57
N HIS A 7 -3.24 -10.85 -5.48
CA HIS A 7 -3.09 -9.41 -5.70
C HIS A 7 -3.44 -8.58 -4.45
N ILE A 8 -4.52 -8.95 -3.75
CA ILE A 8 -4.91 -8.27 -2.49
C ILE A 8 -3.84 -8.48 -1.42
N PHE A 9 -3.33 -9.70 -1.28
CA PHE A 9 -2.26 -10.01 -0.32
C PHE A 9 -0.99 -9.23 -0.62
N PHE A 10 -0.61 -9.15 -1.90
CA PHE A 10 0.53 -8.36 -2.36
C PHE A 10 0.36 -6.87 -2.02
N ILE A 11 -0.80 -6.28 -2.28
CA ILE A 11 -1.08 -4.88 -1.92
C ILE A 11 -0.96 -4.67 -0.41
N ALA A 12 -1.46 -5.60 0.41
CA ALA A 12 -1.36 -5.50 1.87
C ALA A 12 0.09 -5.49 2.36
N ILE A 13 0.93 -6.39 1.83
CA ILE A 13 2.37 -6.40 2.14
C ILE A 13 3.04 -5.11 1.66
N ALA A 14 2.72 -4.62 0.47
CA ALA A 14 3.30 -3.40 -0.08
C ALA A 14 2.96 -2.16 0.77
N ILE A 15 1.74 -2.07 1.31
CA ILE A 15 1.33 -1.01 2.24
C ILE A 15 2.18 -1.07 3.52
N LEU A 16 2.30 -2.26 4.12
CA LEU A 16 3.11 -2.49 5.32
C LEU A 16 4.57 -2.11 5.09
N LEU A 17 5.14 -2.50 3.95
CA LEU A 17 6.51 -2.17 3.58
C LEU A 17 6.69 -0.66 3.39
N ALA A 18 5.79 0.01 2.67
CA ALA A 18 5.87 1.45 2.44
C ALA A 18 5.73 2.25 3.75
N ALA A 19 4.80 1.85 4.62
CA ALA A 19 4.66 2.42 5.96
C ALA A 19 5.91 2.17 6.80
N GLY A 20 6.45 0.95 6.78
CA GLY A 20 7.69 0.58 7.45
C GLY A 20 8.88 1.43 7.00
N CYS A 21 9.07 1.59 5.68
CA CYS A 21 10.07 2.48 5.10
C CYS A 21 9.88 3.93 5.51
N ALA A 22 8.64 4.43 5.55
CA ALA A 22 8.35 5.78 6.01
C ALA A 22 8.79 5.98 7.48
N THR A 23 8.37 5.08 8.39
CA THR A 23 8.79 5.11 9.79
C THR A 23 10.30 5.00 9.94
N TRP A 24 10.94 4.09 9.20
CA TRP A 24 12.39 3.92 9.23
C TRP A 24 13.10 5.19 8.76
N GLY A 25 12.58 5.83 7.71
CA GLY A 25 13.10 7.10 7.21
C GLY A 25 13.04 8.24 8.23
N PHE A 26 11.91 8.39 8.92
CA PHE A 26 11.77 9.41 9.97
C PHE A 26 12.63 9.10 11.21
N VAL A 27 12.77 7.83 11.59
CA VAL A 27 13.58 7.42 12.75
C VAL A 27 15.09 7.58 12.52
N ASN A 28 15.57 7.40 11.29
CA ASN A 28 16.99 7.50 10.96
C ASN A 28 17.38 8.87 10.38
N GLU A 29 16.52 9.89 10.54
CA GLU A 29 16.75 11.25 10.06
C GLU A 29 17.15 11.32 8.57
N LEU A 30 16.61 10.40 7.75
CA LEU A 30 16.76 10.47 6.30
C LEU A 30 16.11 11.75 5.76
N PRO A 31 16.48 12.19 4.54
CA PRO A 31 15.87 13.36 3.93
C PRO A 31 14.33 13.31 4.05
N PRO A 32 13.66 14.38 4.51
CA PRO A 32 12.21 14.36 4.75
C PRO A 32 11.41 13.91 3.53
N ALA A 33 11.92 14.19 2.32
CA ALA A 33 11.37 13.73 1.05
C ALA A 33 11.21 12.19 0.99
N PHE A 34 12.11 11.41 1.57
CA PHE A 34 12.01 9.94 1.62
C PHE A 34 10.81 9.50 2.47
N GLY A 35 10.71 10.01 3.70
CA GLY A 35 9.57 9.70 4.59
C GLY A 35 8.23 10.13 3.98
N ILE A 36 8.18 11.32 3.37
CA ILE A 36 6.98 11.86 2.70
C ILE A 36 6.58 11.01 1.49
N THR A 37 7.53 10.64 0.62
CA THR A 37 7.24 9.82 -0.57
C THR A 37 6.80 8.42 -0.20
N CYS A 38 7.43 7.78 0.79
CA CYS A 38 6.98 6.49 1.31
C CYS A 38 5.59 6.57 1.94
N SER A 39 5.29 7.64 2.69
CA SER A 39 3.97 7.87 3.28
C SER A 39 2.89 8.09 2.21
N ALA A 40 3.19 8.90 1.19
CA ALA A 40 2.30 9.13 0.06
C ALA A 40 2.05 7.84 -0.73
N LEU A 41 3.08 7.01 -0.93
CA LEU A 41 2.96 5.71 -1.59
C LEU A 41 2.09 4.74 -0.78
N ALA A 42 2.27 4.68 0.54
CA ALA A 42 1.44 3.86 1.42
C ALA A 42 -0.05 4.28 1.35
N ALA A 43 -0.33 5.58 1.35
CA ALA A 43 -1.68 6.11 1.18
C ALA A 43 -2.27 5.79 -0.19
N ALA A 44 -1.48 5.93 -1.27
CA ALA A 44 -1.92 5.59 -2.62
C ALA A 44 -2.24 4.09 -2.77
N LEU A 45 -1.42 3.22 -2.19
CA LEU A 45 -1.66 1.77 -2.18
C LEU A 45 -2.91 1.39 -1.37
N LEU A 46 -3.17 2.07 -0.25
CA LEU A 46 -4.41 1.91 0.51
C LEU A 46 -5.64 2.25 -0.33
N LEU A 47 -5.64 3.42 -0.98
CA LEU A 47 -6.73 3.85 -1.85
C LEU A 47 -6.93 2.90 -3.02
N TYR A 48 -5.84 2.46 -3.65
CA TYR A 48 -5.86 1.48 -4.73
C TYR A 48 -6.42 0.13 -4.26
N GLY A 49 -6.00 -0.36 -3.10
CA GLY A 49 -6.50 -1.59 -2.50
C GLY A 49 -8.02 -1.55 -2.26
N ILE A 50 -8.52 -0.45 -1.69
CA ILE A 50 -9.96 -0.23 -1.47
C ILE A 50 -10.71 -0.19 -2.81
N PHE A 51 -10.18 0.52 -3.80
CA PHE A 51 -10.76 0.58 -5.13
C PHE A 51 -10.82 -0.80 -5.80
N PHE A 52 -9.73 -1.57 -5.71
CA PHE A 52 -9.65 -2.92 -6.26
C PHE A 52 -10.65 -3.87 -5.59
N LEU A 53 -10.82 -3.78 -4.26
CA LEU A 53 -11.82 -4.54 -3.52
C LEU A 53 -13.25 -4.17 -3.96
N LYS A 54 -13.56 -2.88 -4.05
CA LYS A 54 -14.86 -2.40 -4.54
C LYS A 54 -15.16 -2.88 -5.96
N LYS A 55 -14.19 -2.75 -6.88
CA LYS A 55 -14.32 -3.21 -8.27
C LYS A 55 -14.49 -4.73 -8.35
N SER A 56 -13.73 -5.47 -7.55
CA SER A 56 -13.80 -6.93 -7.51
C SER A 56 -15.14 -7.44 -7.00
N ARG A 57 -15.76 -6.76 -6.02
CA ARG A 57 -17.12 -7.08 -5.54
C ARG A 57 -18.20 -6.75 -6.57
N LYS A 58 -18.08 -5.61 -7.27
CA LYS A 58 -19.04 -5.19 -8.31
C LYS A 58 -19.05 -6.12 -9.54
N LEU A 59 -17.94 -6.79 -9.85
CA LEU A 59 -17.86 -7.73 -10.98
C LEU A 59 -18.43 -9.12 -10.67
N ILE A 60 -18.81 -9.40 -9.42
CA ILE A 60 -19.31 -10.71 -8.96
C ILE A 60 -20.83 -10.67 -8.69
N LEU A 61 -21.45 -9.48 -8.73
CA LEU A 61 -22.88 -9.23 -8.48
C LEU A 61 -23.51 -8.66 -9.74
#